data_AF-A0A0A1VPC9-F1
#
_entry.id   AF-A0A0A1VPC9-F1
#
_cell.length_a   1.000
_cell.length_b   1.000
_cell.length_c   1.000
_cell.angle_alpha   90.00
_cell.angle_beta   90.00
_cell.angle_gamma   90.00
#
_symmetry.space_group_name_H-M   'P 1'
#
loop_
_entity.id
_entity.type
_entity.pdbx_description
1 polymer ?
#
loop_
_entity_poly.entity_id
_entity_poly.type
_entity_poly.pdbx_seq_one_letter_code
_entity_poly.pdbx_strand_id
1 'polypeptide(L)'
;MADIILKILPANKKAKEAFVYYRDGMSAQADGEYAEALDNYYEALTLEEDPNDRSYILYNIGIIHASNGEHEKALEYYEEAIQLNPRMPSALNNIAVIYHFQGEKAREDGQQAEAEALYDKAAEYWKQAIRLAPNNYIEAQNWLKITGRSEIDVFF
;
A
#
# COMPACT_ATOMS: atom_id res chain seq x y z
N MET A 1 -15.09 -14.31 -35.28
CA MET A 1 -15.42 -13.05 -34.56
C MET A 1 -16.43 -13.23 -33.42
N ALA A 2 -17.20 -14.32 -33.31
CA ALA A 2 -18.16 -14.51 -32.21
C ALA A 2 -17.52 -14.84 -30.83
N ASP A 3 -16.36 -15.50 -30.80
CA ASP A 3 -15.73 -15.96 -29.54
C ASP A 3 -15.15 -14.83 -28.67
N ILE A 4 -14.88 -13.66 -29.24
CA ILE A 4 -14.36 -12.50 -28.51
C ILE A 4 -15.49 -11.82 -27.73
N ILE A 5 -16.69 -11.72 -28.31
CA ILE A 5 -17.86 -11.09 -27.69
C ILE A 5 -18.31 -11.89 -26.45
N LEU A 6 -18.25 -13.22 -26.51
CA LEU A 6 -18.60 -14.11 -25.41
C LEU A 6 -17.59 -14.10 -24.25
N LYS A 7 -16.34 -13.67 -24.44
CA LYS A 7 -15.37 -13.49 -23.33
C LYS A 7 -15.48 -12.12 -22.69
N ILE A 8 -15.74 -11.08 -23.49
CA ILE A 8 -15.86 -9.69 -23.01
C ILE A 8 -17.14 -9.51 -22.18
N LEU A 9 -18.26 -10.17 -22.52
CA LEU A 9 -19.51 -10.03 -21.77
C LEU A 9 -19.45 -10.58 -20.32
N PRO A 10 -18.94 -11.80 -20.06
CA PRO A 10 -18.71 -12.32 -18.72
C PRO A 10 -17.64 -11.54 -17.94
N ALA A 11 -16.56 -11.13 -18.59
CA ALA A 11 -15.53 -10.29 -17.96
C ALA A 11 -16.11 -8.95 -17.48
N ASN A 12 -16.96 -8.32 -18.30
CA ASN A 12 -17.67 -7.09 -17.93
C ASN A 12 -18.66 -7.30 -16.76
N LYS A 13 -19.32 -8.46 -16.69
CA LYS A 13 -20.17 -8.79 -15.54
C LYS A 13 -19.35 -8.98 -14.26
N LYS A 14 -18.26 -9.75 -14.32
CA LYS A 14 -17.37 -9.97 -13.17
C LYS A 14 -16.74 -8.67 -12.68
N ALA A 15 -16.24 -7.83 -13.57
CA ALA A 15 -15.68 -6.52 -13.20
C ALA A 15 -16.71 -5.61 -12.52
N LYS A 16 -17.97 -5.62 -12.99
CA LYS A 16 -19.06 -4.88 -12.32
C LYS A 16 -19.36 -5.43 -10.94
N GLU A 17 -19.32 -6.75 -10.78
CA GLU A 17 -19.57 -7.42 -9.50
C GLU A 17 -18.41 -7.16 -8.52
N ALA A 18 -17.16 -7.27 -8.99
CA ALA A 18 -15.96 -6.89 -8.25
C ALA A 18 -16.03 -5.43 -7.77
N PHE A 19 -16.47 -4.52 -8.64
CA PHE A 19 -16.64 -3.10 -8.30
C PHE A 19 -17.71 -2.87 -7.21
N VAL A 20 -18.80 -3.66 -7.20
CA VAL A 20 -19.81 -3.57 -6.14
C VAL A 20 -19.19 -3.99 -4.80
N TYR A 21 -18.57 -5.17 -4.75
CA TYR A 21 -17.88 -5.64 -3.54
C TYR A 21 -16.81 -4.65 -3.08
N TYR A 22 -16.01 -4.09 -3.99
CA TYR A 22 -15.01 -3.08 -3.65
C TYR A 22 -15.63 -1.83 -3.03
N ARG A 23 -16.76 -1.35 -3.56
CA ARG A 23 -17.48 -0.19 -3.02
C ARG A 23 -18.11 -0.47 -1.66
N ASP A 24 -18.68 -1.64 -1.47
CA ASP A 24 -19.27 -2.03 -0.19
C ASP A 24 -18.16 -2.19 0.86
N GLY A 25 -17.02 -2.76 0.49
CA GLY A 25 -15.82 -2.81 1.33
C GLY A 25 -15.31 -1.43 1.75
N MET A 26 -15.26 -0.46 0.82
CA MET A 26 -14.91 0.93 1.16
C MET A 26 -15.93 1.58 2.10
N SER A 27 -17.22 1.28 1.94
CA SER A 27 -18.27 1.79 2.83
C SER A 27 -18.10 1.24 4.24
N ALA A 28 -18.02 -0.08 4.38
CA ALA A 28 -17.81 -0.75 5.66
C ALA A 28 -16.50 -0.27 6.34
N GLN A 29 -15.43 -0.07 5.59
CA GLN A 29 -14.18 0.46 6.12
C GLN A 29 -14.35 1.89 6.67
N ALA A 30 -15.10 2.74 5.97
CA ALA A 30 -15.39 4.11 6.42
C ALA A 30 -16.24 4.12 7.71
N ASP A 31 -17.11 3.12 7.88
CA ASP A 31 -17.92 2.92 9.08
C ASP A 31 -17.16 2.22 10.22
N GLY A 32 -15.92 1.78 9.98
CA GLY A 32 -15.07 1.09 10.96
C GLY A 32 -15.36 -0.42 11.08
N GLU A 33 -16.19 -0.96 10.20
CA GLU A 33 -16.60 -2.36 10.15
C GLU A 33 -15.55 -3.21 9.42
N TYR A 34 -14.35 -3.30 9.99
CA TYR A 34 -13.17 -3.86 9.31
C TYR A 34 -13.29 -5.33 8.90
N ALA A 35 -14.04 -6.14 9.64
CA ALA A 35 -14.27 -7.54 9.25
C ALA A 35 -15.11 -7.62 7.97
N GLU A 36 -16.22 -6.87 7.90
CA GLU A 36 -17.07 -6.82 6.72
C GLU A 36 -16.35 -6.18 5.53
N ALA A 37 -15.53 -5.15 5.78
CA ALA A 37 -14.70 -4.56 4.74
C ALA A 37 -13.73 -5.57 4.11
N LEU A 38 -13.06 -6.38 4.93
CA LEU A 38 -12.15 -7.43 4.47
C LEU A 38 -12.89 -8.50 3.65
N ASP A 39 -14.04 -8.99 4.13
CA ASP A 39 -14.84 -9.98 3.40
C ASP A 39 -15.21 -9.47 2.00
N ASN A 40 -15.69 -8.22 1.92
CA ASN A 40 -16.01 -7.57 0.65
C ASN A 40 -14.77 -7.38 -0.24
N TYR A 41 -13.63 -6.96 0.31
CA TYR A 41 -12.41 -6.80 -0.48
C TYR A 41 -11.86 -8.14 -1.01
N TYR A 42 -11.97 -9.24 -0.26
CA TYR A 42 -11.55 -10.56 -0.74
C TYR A 42 -12.44 -11.09 -1.86
N GLU A 43 -13.75 -10.86 -1.79
CA GLU A 43 -14.66 -11.17 -2.91
C GLU A 43 -14.34 -10.31 -4.14
N ALA A 44 -14.10 -9.00 -3.96
CA ALA A 44 -13.66 -8.13 -5.05
C ALA A 44 -12.35 -8.62 -5.69
N LEU A 45 -11.36 -9.00 -4.87
CA LEU A 45 -10.06 -9.51 -5.34
C LEU A 45 -10.18 -10.86 -6.07
N THR A 46 -11.16 -11.68 -5.73
CA THR A 46 -11.42 -12.97 -6.41
C THR A 46 -12.01 -12.76 -7.81
N LEU A 47 -12.78 -11.69 -7.99
CA LEU A 47 -13.50 -11.39 -9.23
C LEU A 47 -12.74 -10.47 -10.19
N GLU A 48 -11.89 -9.58 -9.66
CA GLU A 48 -11.16 -8.59 -10.46
C GLU A 48 -9.95 -9.20 -11.16
N GLU A 49 -9.82 -8.93 -12.46
CA GLU A 49 -8.72 -9.42 -13.31
C GLU A 49 -7.75 -8.30 -13.72
N ASP A 50 -8.17 -7.02 -13.67
CA ASP A 50 -7.32 -5.89 -14.01
C ASP A 50 -6.24 -5.65 -12.93
N PRO A 51 -4.93 -5.68 -13.29
CA PRO A 51 -3.85 -5.52 -12.31
C PRO A 51 -3.90 -4.19 -11.54
N ASN A 52 -4.32 -3.10 -12.21
CA ASN A 52 -4.36 -1.80 -11.58
C ASN A 52 -5.52 -1.73 -10.58
N ASP A 53 -6.70 -2.23 -10.91
CA ASP A 53 -7.83 -2.25 -9.96
C ASP A 53 -7.55 -3.21 -8.78
N ARG A 54 -6.96 -4.38 -9.04
CA ARG A 54 -6.48 -5.30 -7.98
C ARG A 54 -5.51 -4.62 -7.01
N SER A 55 -4.63 -3.75 -7.50
CA SER A 55 -3.66 -3.03 -6.65
C SER A 55 -4.34 -2.14 -5.61
N TYR A 56 -5.46 -1.51 -5.94
CA TYR A 56 -6.22 -0.69 -4.99
C TYR A 56 -6.96 -1.53 -3.95
N ILE A 57 -7.48 -2.70 -4.35
CA ILE A 57 -8.11 -3.65 -3.42
C ILE A 57 -7.08 -4.15 -2.39
N LEU A 58 -5.91 -4.61 -2.86
CA LEU A 58 -4.81 -5.05 -2.00
C LEU A 58 -4.33 -3.95 -1.06
N TYR A 59 -4.20 -2.72 -1.57
CA TYR A 59 -3.83 -1.56 -0.75
C TYR A 59 -4.84 -1.30 0.37
N ASN A 60 -6.14 -1.39 0.12
CA ASN A 60 -7.15 -1.17 1.16
C ASN A 60 -7.18 -2.30 2.20
N ILE A 61 -6.94 -3.55 1.79
CA ILE A 61 -6.74 -4.68 2.72
C ILE A 61 -5.52 -4.40 3.63
N GLY A 62 -4.41 -3.93 3.04
CA GLY A 62 -3.21 -3.52 3.79
C GLY A 62 -3.48 -2.41 4.81
N ILE A 63 -4.33 -1.42 4.49
CA ILE A 63 -4.73 -0.37 5.44
C ILE A 63 -5.43 -0.95 6.66
N ILE A 64 -6.33 -1.91 6.46
CA ILE A 64 -7.07 -2.53 7.57
C ILE A 64 -6.12 -3.32 8.47
N HIS A 65 -5.24 -4.15 7.90
CA HIS A 65 -4.25 -4.89 8.68
C HIS A 65 -3.32 -3.96 9.46
N ALA A 66 -2.85 -2.86 8.85
CA ALA A 66 -2.04 -1.86 9.55
C ALA A 66 -2.80 -1.22 10.71
N SER A 67 -4.08 -0.90 10.51
CA SER A 67 -4.94 -0.33 11.57
C SER A 67 -5.17 -1.29 12.73
N ASN A 68 -5.12 -2.61 12.48
CA ASN A 68 -5.20 -3.65 13.50
C ASN A 68 -3.84 -3.96 14.17
N GLY A 69 -2.76 -3.29 13.77
CA GLY A 69 -1.40 -3.56 14.26
C GLY A 69 -0.75 -4.80 13.65
N GLU A 70 -1.36 -5.41 12.64
CA GLU A 70 -0.84 -6.56 11.91
C GLU A 70 0.14 -6.11 10.81
N HIS A 71 1.23 -5.47 11.22
CA HIS A 71 2.16 -4.78 10.33
C HIS A 71 2.80 -5.68 9.27
N GLU A 72 3.15 -6.92 9.63
CA GLU A 72 3.76 -7.86 8.69
C GLU A 72 2.80 -8.25 7.56
N LYS A 73 1.52 -8.51 7.88
CA LYS A 73 0.48 -8.75 6.86
C LYS A 73 0.23 -7.51 6.01
N ALA A 74 0.23 -6.33 6.63
CA ALA A 74 0.05 -5.08 5.90
C ALA A 74 1.19 -4.87 4.88
N LEU A 75 2.44 -5.16 5.26
CA LEU A 75 3.58 -5.11 4.35
C LEU A 75 3.41 -6.06 3.17
N GLU A 76 3.00 -7.32 3.40
CA GLU A 76 2.73 -8.29 2.33
C GLU A 76 1.73 -7.73 1.31
N TYR A 77 0.58 -7.23 1.76
CA TYR A 77 -0.44 -6.67 0.88
C TYR A 77 0.00 -5.39 0.16
N TYR A 78 0.73 -4.50 0.84
CA TYR A 78 1.26 -3.30 0.19
C TYR A 78 2.32 -3.65 -0.86
N GLU A 79 3.18 -4.64 -0.59
CA GLU A 79 4.20 -5.12 -1.52
C GLU A 79 3.57 -5.75 -2.77
N GLU A 80 2.52 -6.58 -2.61
CA GLU A 80 1.74 -7.09 -3.72
C GLU A 80 1.06 -5.95 -4.52
N ALA A 81 0.50 -4.95 -3.84
CA ALA A 81 -0.12 -3.80 -4.49
C ALA A 81 0.89 -3.03 -5.37
N ILE A 82 2.09 -2.71 -4.86
CA ILE A 82 3.10 -2.00 -5.64
C ILE A 82 3.76 -2.88 -6.71
N GLN A 83 3.73 -4.20 -6.57
CA GLN A 83 4.16 -5.12 -7.63
C GLN A 83 3.21 -5.05 -8.84
N LEU A 84 1.90 -4.94 -8.60
CA LEU A 84 0.90 -4.75 -9.66
C LEU A 84 0.89 -3.32 -10.20
N ASN A 85 1.04 -2.33 -9.32
CA ASN A 85 1.05 -0.92 -9.65
C ASN A 85 2.18 -0.16 -8.93
N PRO A 86 3.36 -0.03 -9.58
CA PRO A 86 4.49 0.68 -8.99
C PRO A 86 4.28 2.19 -8.78
N ARG A 87 3.15 2.75 -9.24
CA ARG A 87 2.86 4.19 -9.16
C ARG A 87 1.87 4.53 -8.04
N MET A 88 1.95 3.80 -6.92
CA MET A 88 1.13 4.03 -5.72
C MET A 88 1.95 4.67 -4.60
N PRO A 89 2.11 6.01 -4.60
CA PRO A 89 2.91 6.69 -3.59
C PRO A 89 2.36 6.49 -2.17
N SER A 90 1.04 6.31 -2.00
CA SER A 90 0.43 6.03 -0.69
C SER A 90 0.82 4.66 -0.12
N ALA A 91 0.89 3.62 -0.97
CA ALA A 91 1.34 2.29 -0.54
C ALA A 91 2.82 2.30 -0.14
N LEU A 92 3.66 2.94 -0.97
CA LEU A 92 5.09 3.14 -0.68
C LEU A 92 5.29 3.90 0.64
N ASN A 93 4.51 4.97 0.88
CA ASN A 93 4.54 5.70 2.14
C ASN A 93 4.14 4.83 3.34
N ASN A 94 3.08 4.03 3.22
CA ASN A 94 2.63 3.17 4.33
C ASN A 94 3.67 2.09 4.67
N ILE A 95 4.31 1.49 3.65
CA ILE A 95 5.45 0.58 3.84
C ILE A 95 6.58 1.29 4.59
N ALA A 96 6.95 2.49 4.15
CA ALA A 96 8.01 3.28 4.79
C ALA A 96 7.70 3.60 6.25
N VAL A 97 6.46 3.98 6.56
CA VAL A 97 5.99 4.25 7.92
C VAL A 97 6.08 3.00 8.80
N ILE A 98 5.72 1.82 8.29
CA ILE A 98 5.84 0.57 9.04
C ILE A 98 7.30 0.25 9.34
N TYR A 99 8.19 0.34 8.36
CA TYR A 99 9.62 0.11 8.58
C TYR A 99 10.23 1.13 9.55
N HIS A 100 9.81 2.40 9.47
CA HIS A 100 10.24 3.44 10.42
C HIS A 100 9.78 3.10 11.84
N PHE A 101 8.52 2.69 12.03
CA PHE A 101 7.99 2.26 13.32
C PHE A 101 8.74 1.05 13.89
N GLN A 102 8.99 0.02 13.07
CA GLN A 102 9.79 -1.14 13.49
C GLN A 102 11.22 -0.73 13.87
N GLY A 103 11.80 0.25 13.15
CA GLY A 103 13.11 0.81 13.47
C GLY A 103 13.14 1.53 14.82
N GLU A 104 12.12 2.34 15.13
CA GLU A 104 11.98 2.97 16.45
C GLU A 104 11.90 1.92 17.56
N LYS A 105 11.11 0.87 17.37
CA LYS A 105 10.98 -0.22 18.33
C LYS A 105 12.31 -0.96 18.55
N ALA A 106 13.01 -1.32 17.48
CA ALA A 106 14.33 -1.95 17.56
C ALA A 106 15.35 -1.06 18.29
N ARG A 107 15.28 0.27 18.08
CA ARG A 107 16.12 1.24 18.79
C ARG A 107 15.82 1.26 20.28
N GLU A 108 14.55 1.25 20.66
CA GLU A 108 14.10 1.18 22.06
C GLU A 108 14.56 -0.12 22.75
N ASP A 109 14.54 -1.23 22.00
CA ASP A 109 15.01 -2.55 22.45
C ASP A 109 16.56 -2.67 22.47
N GLY A 110 17.28 -1.61 22.10
CA GLY A 110 18.75 -1.56 22.09
C GLY A 110 19.40 -2.27 20.89
N GLN A 111 18.61 -2.66 19.89
CA GLN A 111 19.05 -3.35 18.68
C GLN A 111 19.47 -2.35 17.59
N GLN A 112 20.54 -1.58 17.85
CA GLN A 112 20.95 -0.47 16.99
C GLN A 112 21.13 -0.85 15.51
N ALA A 113 21.80 -1.98 15.23
CA ALA A 113 22.07 -2.39 13.85
C ALA A 113 20.79 -2.75 13.07
N GLU A 114 19.81 -3.34 13.75
CA GLU A 114 18.50 -3.65 13.18
C GLU A 114 17.69 -2.38 12.93
N ALA A 115 17.71 -1.45 13.89
CA ALA A 115 17.08 -0.15 13.76
C ALA A 115 17.59 0.61 12.53
N GLU A 116 18.92 0.72 12.34
CA GLU A 116 19.49 1.38 11.18
C GLU A 116 19.09 0.71 9.86
N ALA A 117 19.07 -0.63 9.80
CA ALA A 117 18.63 -1.35 8.60
C ALA A 117 17.15 -1.09 8.27
N LEU A 118 16.29 -1.00 9.28
CA LEU A 118 14.87 -0.68 9.12
C LEU A 118 14.65 0.78 8.70
N TYR A 119 15.42 1.72 9.25
CA TYR A 119 15.41 3.12 8.82
C TYR A 119 15.88 3.29 7.38
N ASP A 120 16.86 2.51 6.94
CA ASP A 120 17.33 2.54 5.54
C ASP A 120 16.25 2.03 4.57
N LYS A 121 15.52 0.98 4.96
CA LYS A 121 14.33 0.53 4.20
C LYS A 121 13.27 1.63 4.14
N ALA A 122 12.92 2.23 5.29
CA ALA A 122 11.95 3.32 5.33
C ALA A 122 12.34 4.47 4.38
N ALA A 123 13.62 4.83 4.39
CA ALA A 123 14.14 5.86 3.52
C ALA A 123 14.03 5.52 2.04
N GLU A 124 14.31 4.27 1.64
CA GLU A 124 14.16 3.81 0.27
C GLU A 124 12.73 4.00 -0.24
N TYR A 125 11.74 3.53 0.52
CA TYR A 125 10.34 3.63 0.14
C TYR A 125 9.83 5.08 0.14
N TRP A 126 10.21 5.90 1.12
CA TRP A 126 9.87 7.32 1.10
C TRP A 126 10.50 8.07 -0.08
N LYS A 127 11.75 7.77 -0.46
CA LYS A 127 12.38 8.34 -1.67
C LYS A 127 11.56 8.00 -2.92
N GLN A 128 11.05 6.78 -3.04
CA GLN A 128 10.17 6.38 -4.15
C GLN A 128 8.82 7.11 -4.11
N ALA A 129 8.17 7.20 -2.94
CA ALA A 129 6.90 7.90 -2.77
C ALA A 129 7.01 9.39 -3.13
N ILE A 130 8.07 10.07 -2.66
CA ILE A 130 8.35 11.48 -2.93
C ILE A 130 8.62 11.72 -4.42
N ARG A 131 9.33 10.80 -5.09
CA ARG A 131 9.56 10.91 -6.56
C ARG A 131 8.25 10.92 -7.35
N LEU A 132 7.24 10.18 -6.89
CA LEU A 132 5.93 10.11 -7.52
C LEU A 132 5.00 11.26 -7.11
N ALA A 133 5.10 11.74 -5.87
CA ALA A 133 4.28 12.82 -5.32
C ALA A 133 5.13 13.76 -4.44
N PRO A 134 5.89 14.69 -5.04
CA PRO A 134 6.91 15.48 -4.33
C PRO A 134 6.36 16.48 -3.32
N ASN A 135 5.05 16.76 -3.34
CA ASN A 135 4.42 17.72 -2.43
C ASN A 135 3.59 17.03 -1.32
N ASN A 136 3.54 15.70 -1.27
CA ASN A 136 2.60 14.97 -0.40
C ASN A 136 3.22 14.46 0.92
N TYR A 137 4.55 14.33 1.00
CA TYR A 137 5.23 13.66 2.13
C TYR A 137 6.31 14.56 2.74
N ILE A 138 5.90 15.72 3.26
CA ILE A 138 6.83 16.74 3.78
C ILE A 138 7.54 16.25 5.05
N GLU A 139 6.84 15.51 5.90
CA GLU A 139 7.41 14.89 7.11
C GLU A 139 8.52 13.90 6.75
N ALA A 140 8.27 13.04 5.75
CA ALA A 140 9.27 12.12 5.25
C ALA A 140 10.49 12.84 4.66
N GLN A 141 10.28 13.92 3.89
CA GLN A 141 11.37 14.75 3.36
C GLN A 141 12.22 15.36 4.48
N ASN A 142 11.57 15.91 5.50
CA ASN A 142 12.26 16.47 6.66
C ASN A 142 13.04 15.41 7.43
N TRP A 143 12.45 14.25 7.65
CA TRP A 143 13.10 13.13 8.33
C TRP A 143 14.31 12.63 7.56
N LEU A 144 14.19 12.44 6.24
CA LEU A 144 15.31 12.05 5.37
C LEU A 144 16.46 13.07 5.44
N LYS A 145 16.15 14.37 5.44
CA LYS A 145 17.15 15.42 5.55
C LYS A 145 17.86 15.43 6.91
N ILE A 146 17.10 15.34 8.01
CA ILE A 146 17.65 15.39 9.37
C ILE A 146 18.53 14.17 9.66
N THR A 147 18.15 13.00 9.14
CA THR A 147 18.88 11.75 9.34
C THR A 147 20.04 11.55 8.36
N GLY A 148 20.25 12.47 7.42
CA GLY A 148 21.28 12.32 6.38
C GLY A 148 20.96 11.26 5.32
N ARG A 149 19.71 10.79 5.26
CA ARG A 149 19.22 9.77 4.31
C ARG A 149 18.63 10.38 3.02
N SER A 150 18.63 11.70 2.91
CA SER A 150 18.32 12.39 1.66
C SER A 150 19.51 12.33 0.70
N GLU A 151 19.38 11.62 -0.41
CA GLU A 151 20.31 11.71 -1.57
C GLU A 151 19.99 12.92 -2.46
N ILE A 152 19.43 14.00 -1.89
CA ILE A 152 19.24 15.24 -2.65
C ILE A 152 20.55 16.00 -2.57
N ASP A 153 21.49 15.63 -3.45
CA ASP A 153 22.35 16.64 -4.05
C ASP A 153 21.42 17.70 -4.63
N VAL A 154 21.30 18.82 -3.92
CA VAL A 154 20.50 19.96 -4.32
C VAL A 154 21.13 20.54 -5.58
N PHE A 155 20.73 20.05 -6.75
CA PHE A 155 20.89 20.78 -7.99
C PHE A 155 19.54 21.36 -8.37
N PHE A 156 19.53 22.69 -8.31
CA PHE A 156 18.47 23.67 -8.55
C PHE A 156 17.57 23.36 -9.74
#